data_AF-A0AAX4NJJ7-F1
#
_entry.id   AF-A0AAX4NJJ7-F1
#
_cell.length_a   1.000
_cell.length_b   1.000
_cell.length_c   1.000
_cell.angle_alpha   90.00
_cell.angle_beta   90.00
_cell.angle_gamma   90.00
#
_symmetry.space_group_name_H-M   'P 1'
#
loop_
_entity.id
_entity.type
_entity.pdbx_description
1 polymer ?
#
loop_
_entity_poly.entity_id
_entity_poly.type
_entity_poly.pdbx_seq_one_letter_code
_entity_poly.pdbx_strand_id
1 'polypeptide(L)'
;MINNSSYMRSIYRTGFIALAVPPIAFILTYISGSMLFLDYIHVLIGAIWTGVDVFLGLLFTNVIKTINLETRKNIGVRMIPMTLFFIPSASIVTPLAGYVLAVREGIFSFTSTLFIAIIIVGVILVSYGGHSIP
;
A
#
# COMPACT_ATOMS: atom_id res chain seq x y z
N MET A 1 -35.82 2.58 8.15
CA MET A 1 -34.85 3.58 7.69
C MET A 1 -33.50 3.26 8.33
N ILE A 2 -32.55 2.72 7.56
CA ILE A 2 -31.21 2.36 8.08
C ILE A 2 -30.50 3.67 8.44
N ASN A 3 -30.14 3.84 9.71
CA ASN A 3 -29.56 5.08 10.21
C ASN A 3 -28.17 5.33 9.59
N ASN A 4 -28.11 6.24 8.62
CA ASN A 4 -26.94 6.55 7.81
C ASN A 4 -25.75 7.04 8.67
N SER A 5 -26.00 7.59 9.86
CA SER A 5 -24.98 8.09 10.78
C SER A 5 -24.14 6.98 11.43
N SER A 6 -24.73 5.80 11.68
CA SER A 6 -24.05 4.66 12.29
C SER A 6 -23.15 3.94 11.29
N TYR A 7 -23.59 3.82 10.03
CA TYR A 7 -22.81 3.26 8.93
C TYR A 7 -21.56 4.09 8.62
N MET A 8 -21.71 5.42 8.54
CA MET A 8 -20.61 6.35 8.30
C MET A 8 -19.54 6.31 9.41
N ARG A 9 -19.95 6.24 10.69
CA ARG A 9 -19.00 6.11 11.83
C ARG A 9 -18.22 4.81 11.79
N SER A 10 -18.86 3.70 11.41
CA SER A 10 -18.20 2.39 11.32
C SER A 10 -17.12 2.37 10.23
N ILE A 11 -17.44 2.95 9.06
CA ILE A 11 -16.48 3.08 7.95
C ILE A 11 -15.29 3.94 8.36
N TYR A 12 -15.53 5.07 9.02
CA TYR A 12 -14.45 5.96 9.47
C TYR A 12 -13.58 5.30 10.54
N ARG A 13 -14.17 4.58 11.49
CA ARG A 13 -13.42 3.80 12.50
C ARG A 13 -12.56 2.71 11.87
N THR A 14 -13.13 1.94 10.95
CA THR A 14 -12.41 0.84 10.29
C THR A 14 -11.27 1.38 9.41
N GLY A 15 -11.54 2.46 8.65
CA GLY A 15 -10.52 3.16 7.87
C GLY A 15 -9.40 3.72 8.73
N PHE A 16 -9.73 4.36 9.86
CA PHE A 16 -8.74 4.88 10.79
C PHE A 16 -7.86 3.78 11.42
N ILE A 17 -8.45 2.62 11.76
CA ILE A 17 -7.69 1.46 12.22
C ILE A 17 -6.73 0.99 11.11
N ALA A 18 -7.21 0.86 9.88
CA ALA A 18 -6.38 0.44 8.75
C ALA A 18 -5.23 1.42 8.44
N LEU A 19 -5.44 2.73 8.68
CA LEU A 19 -4.40 3.75 8.58
C LEU A 19 -3.34 3.60 9.67
N ALA A 20 -3.77 3.36 10.92
CA ALA A 20 -2.90 3.37 12.09
C ALA A 20 -2.12 2.06 12.29
N VAL A 21 -2.66 0.91 11.84
CA VAL A 21 -2.05 -0.40 12.06
C VAL A 21 -0.63 -0.52 11.47
N PRO A 22 -0.38 -0.19 10.18
CA PRO A 22 0.96 -0.29 9.60
C PRO A 22 2.04 0.52 10.37
N PRO A 23 1.86 1.82 10.66
CA PRO A 23 2.90 2.61 11.33
C PRO A 23 3.09 2.19 12.78
N ILE A 24 2.04 1.80 13.50
CA ILE A 24 2.18 1.30 14.87
C ILE A 24 3.00 0.01 14.88
N ALA A 25 2.70 -0.93 13.98
CA ALA A 25 3.44 -2.19 13.88
C ALA A 25 4.93 -1.95 13.55
N PHE A 26 5.22 -0.98 12.67
CA PHE A 26 6.59 -0.56 12.38
C PHE A 26 7.30 0.05 13.59
N ILE A 27 6.65 0.96 14.31
CA ILE A 27 7.24 1.61 15.51
C ILE A 27 7.58 0.56 16.57
N LEU A 28 6.66 -0.38 16.83
CA LEU A 28 6.86 -1.44 17.82
C LEU A 28 8.06 -2.33 17.47
N THR A 29 8.18 -2.73 16.20
CA THR A 29 9.30 -3.57 15.74
C THR A 29 10.62 -2.80 15.69
N TYR A 30 10.59 -1.52 15.33
CA TYR A 30 11.76 -0.65 15.35
C TYR A 30 12.34 -0.51 16.77
N ILE A 31 11.48 -0.30 17.78
CA ILE A 31 11.88 -0.21 19.20
C ILE A 31 12.40 -1.55 19.72
N SER A 32 11.81 -2.67 19.28
CA SER A 32 12.25 -4.01 19.67
C SER A 32 13.69 -4.33 19.24
N GLY A 33 14.24 -3.61 18.25
CA GLY A 33 15.63 -3.74 17.83
C GLY A 33 15.99 -5.03 17.08
N SER A 34 15.04 -5.95 16.92
CA SER A 34 15.26 -7.24 16.25
C SER A 34 15.07 -7.14 14.74
N MET A 35 16.09 -7.56 13.99
CA MET A 35 16.10 -7.58 12.52
C MET A 35 14.98 -8.45 11.95
N LEU A 36 14.77 -9.65 12.54
CA LEU A 36 13.75 -10.58 12.08
C LEU A 36 12.35 -9.97 12.16
N PHE A 37 12.03 -9.26 13.25
CA PHE A 37 10.73 -8.62 13.39
C PHE A 37 10.50 -7.50 12.37
N LEU A 38 11.56 -6.75 12.05
CA LEU A 38 11.49 -5.67 11.08
C LEU A 38 11.33 -6.20 9.65
N ASP A 39 11.99 -7.32 9.33
CA ASP A 39 11.83 -8.04 8.06
C ASP A 39 10.42 -8.65 7.93
N TYR A 40 9.92 -9.31 8.98
CA TYR A 40 8.55 -9.82 9.01
C TYR A 40 7.51 -8.72 8.76
N ILE A 41 7.64 -7.57 9.41
CA ILE A 41 6.72 -6.45 9.21
C ILE A 41 6.84 -5.85 7.81
N HIS A 42 8.06 -5.69 7.30
CA HIS A 42 8.30 -5.23 5.94
C HIS A 42 7.62 -6.14 4.91
N VAL A 43 7.90 -7.44 4.97
CA VAL A 43 7.37 -8.42 4.01
C VAL A 43 5.86 -8.60 4.17
N LEU A 44 5.34 -8.68 5.40
CA LEU A 44 3.91 -8.90 5.63
C LEU A 44 3.08 -7.69 5.19
N ILE A 45 3.47 -6.47 5.55
CA ILE A 45 2.74 -5.26 5.12
C ILE A 45 2.88 -5.07 3.61
N GLY A 46 4.07 -5.33 3.05
CA GLY A 46 4.30 -5.28 1.61
C GLY A 46 3.46 -6.30 0.83
N ALA A 47 3.35 -7.53 1.34
CA ALA A 47 2.54 -8.58 0.74
C ALA A 47 1.04 -8.22 0.77
N ILE A 48 0.56 -7.64 1.88
CA ILE A 48 -0.84 -7.19 1.96
C ILE A 48 -1.09 -6.01 1.02
N TRP A 49 -0.19 -5.03 0.97
CA TRP A 49 -0.31 -3.90 0.05
C TRP A 49 -0.35 -4.35 -1.41
N THR A 50 0.62 -5.13 -1.84
CA THR A 50 0.68 -5.65 -3.22
C THR A 50 -0.48 -6.58 -3.54
N GLY A 51 -0.91 -7.42 -2.60
CA GLY A 51 -2.10 -8.26 -2.74
C GLY A 51 -3.37 -7.44 -2.96
N VAL A 52 -3.54 -6.34 -2.23
CA VAL A 52 -4.64 -5.40 -2.43
C VAL A 52 -4.54 -4.72 -3.80
N ASP A 53 -3.35 -4.27 -4.22
CA ASP A 53 -3.17 -3.63 -5.53
C ASP A 53 -3.49 -4.58 -6.69
N VAL A 54 -3.04 -5.84 -6.62
CA VAL A 54 -3.39 -6.88 -7.59
C VAL A 54 -4.88 -7.17 -7.58
N PHE A 55 -5.49 -7.24 -6.39
CA PHE A 55 -6.92 -7.45 -6.26
C PHE A 55 -7.72 -6.31 -6.89
N LEU A 56 -7.39 -5.04 -6.60
CA LEU A 56 -8.05 -3.86 -7.14
C LEU A 56 -7.81 -3.67 -8.64
N GLY A 57 -6.58 -3.88 -9.09
CA GLY A 57 -6.17 -3.62 -10.47
C GLY A 57 -6.58 -4.73 -11.43
N LEU A 58 -6.26 -5.98 -11.10
CA LEU A 58 -6.44 -7.11 -12.02
C LEU A 58 -7.76 -7.85 -11.78
N LEU A 59 -8.03 -8.25 -10.54
CA LEU A 59 -9.22 -9.07 -10.26
C LEU A 59 -10.49 -8.24 -10.33
N PHE A 60 -10.50 -7.10 -9.66
CA PHE A 60 -11.66 -6.26 -9.52
C PHE A 60 -12.07 -5.62 -10.85
N THR A 61 -11.11 -5.18 -11.68
CA THR A 61 -11.39 -4.70 -13.05
C THR A 61 -12.09 -5.74 -13.91
N ASN A 62 -11.74 -7.02 -13.78
CA ASN A 62 -12.39 -8.08 -14.55
C ASN A 62 -13.80 -8.40 -14.04
N VAL A 63 -14.01 -8.42 -12.73
CA VAL A 63 -15.32 -8.65 -12.11
C VAL A 63 -16.28 -7.47 -12.36
N ILE A 64 -15.79 -6.24 -12.33
CA ILE A 64 -16.61 -5.04 -12.55
C ILE A 64 -17.21 -4.98 -13.96
N LYS A 65 -16.56 -5.57 -14.96
CA LYS A 65 -17.05 -5.54 -16.35
C LYS A 65 -18.40 -6.24 -16.53
N THR A 66 -18.72 -7.23 -15.69
CA THR A 66 -19.92 -8.07 -15.86
C THR A 66 -21.15 -7.57 -15.08
N ILE A 67 -21.00 -6.55 -14.23
CA ILE A 67 -22.08 -6.05 -13.36
C ILE A 67 -22.76 -4.78 -13.91
N ASN A 68 -24.00 -4.54 -13.50
CA ASN A 68 -24.77 -3.34 -13.86
C ASN A 68 -24.18 -2.06 -13.23
N LEU A 69 -24.42 -0.90 -13.86
CA LEU A 69 -23.79 0.37 -13.52
C LEU A 69 -24.09 0.84 -12.08
N GLU A 70 -25.30 0.57 -11.59
CA GLU A 70 -25.73 0.96 -10.25
C GLU A 70 -24.99 0.16 -9.16
N THR A 71 -24.85 -1.16 -9.34
CA THR A 71 -24.07 -2.00 -8.42
C THR A 71 -22.59 -1.65 -8.45
N ARG A 72 -22.03 -1.33 -9.63
CA ARG A 72 -20.64 -0.84 -9.75
C ARG A 72 -20.37 0.37 -8.85
N LYS A 73 -21.28 1.36 -8.87
CA LYS A 73 -21.16 2.58 -8.04
C LYS A 73 -21.20 2.25 -6.55
N ASN A 74 -22.14 1.41 -6.13
CA ASN A 74 -22.28 1.02 -4.73
C ASN A 74 -21.07 0.27 -4.19
N ILE A 75 -20.44 -0.59 -5.00
CA ILE A 75 -19.20 -1.29 -4.59
C ILE A 75 -18.02 -0.31 -4.56
N GLY A 76 -17.86 0.53 -5.57
CA GLY A 76 -16.78 1.53 -5.62
C GLY A 76 -16.76 2.43 -4.38
N VAL A 77 -17.91 2.95 -3.97
CA VAL A 77 -18.04 3.80 -2.76
C VAL A 77 -17.61 3.06 -1.49
N ARG A 78 -17.83 1.75 -1.41
CA ARG A 78 -17.40 0.93 -0.26
C ARG A 78 -15.90 0.67 -0.22
N MET A 79 -15.19 0.85 -1.33
CA MET A 79 -13.74 0.62 -1.44
C MET A 79 -12.92 1.89 -1.22
N ILE A 80 -13.52 3.07 -1.42
CA ILE A 80 -12.91 4.38 -1.13
C ILE A 80 -12.20 4.42 0.24
N PRO A 81 -12.77 3.92 1.35
CA PRO A 81 -12.10 3.96 2.65
C PRO A 81 -10.82 3.12 2.68
N MET A 82 -10.82 1.95 2.03
CA MET A 82 -9.64 1.10 1.95
C MET A 82 -8.54 1.79 1.14
N THR A 83 -8.89 2.37 -0.01
CA THR A 83 -7.91 3.03 -0.87
C THR A 83 -7.36 4.34 -0.31
N LEU A 84 -8.16 5.11 0.44
CA LEU A 84 -7.71 6.38 1.02
C LEU A 84 -6.95 6.24 2.34
N PHE A 85 -7.21 5.19 3.12
CA PHE A 85 -6.61 5.05 4.44
C PHE A 85 -5.52 3.96 4.47
N PHE A 86 -5.77 2.79 3.89
CA PHE A 86 -4.84 1.68 3.97
C PHE A 86 -3.66 1.84 3.01
N ILE A 87 -3.94 2.09 1.72
CA ILE A 87 -2.90 2.13 0.68
C ILE A 87 -1.81 3.18 0.99
N PRO A 88 -2.12 4.45 1.35
CA PRO A 88 -1.08 5.44 1.63
C PRO A 88 -0.24 5.08 2.85
N SER A 89 -0.86 4.52 3.88
CA SER A 89 -0.16 4.07 5.09
C SER A 89 0.81 2.94 4.79
N ALA A 90 0.33 1.88 4.12
CA ALA A 90 1.16 0.74 3.77
C ALA A 90 2.27 1.11 2.76
N SER A 91 1.97 2.02 1.82
CA SER A 91 2.92 2.54 0.83
C SER A 91 4.05 3.37 1.45
N ILE A 92 3.82 4.04 2.59
CA ILE A 92 4.88 4.76 3.32
C ILE A 92 5.67 3.79 4.20
N VAL A 93 4.97 2.94 4.95
CA VAL A 93 5.59 2.07 5.96
C VAL A 93 6.43 0.97 5.34
N THR A 94 5.98 0.36 4.24
CA THR A 94 6.70 -0.77 3.61
C THR A 94 8.09 -0.36 3.12
N PRO A 95 8.25 0.71 2.31
CA PRO A 95 9.56 1.15 1.85
C PRO A 95 10.42 1.70 2.99
N LEU A 96 9.82 2.37 3.98
CA LEU A 96 10.56 2.85 5.15
C LEU A 96 11.14 1.69 5.97
N ALA A 97 10.36 0.63 6.18
CA ALA A 97 10.83 -0.58 6.85
C ALA A 97 11.94 -1.26 6.04
N GLY A 98 11.77 -1.37 4.72
CA GLY A 98 12.81 -1.93 3.84
C GLY A 98 14.11 -1.11 3.86
N TYR A 99 14.01 0.22 3.87
CA TYR A 99 15.17 1.10 4.01
C TYR A 99 15.90 0.89 5.34
N VAL A 100 15.17 0.87 6.46
CA VAL A 100 15.79 0.64 7.78
C VAL A 100 16.44 -0.75 7.85
N LEU A 101 15.82 -1.77 7.27
CA LEU A 101 16.40 -3.10 7.17
C LEU A 101 17.70 -3.08 6.36
N ALA A 102 17.69 -2.47 5.18
CA ALA A 102 18.84 -2.40 4.29
C ALA A 102 20.03 -1.64 4.90
N VAL A 103 19.75 -0.57 5.67
CA VAL A 103 20.78 0.16 6.41
C VAL A 103 21.36 -0.68 7.55
N ARG A 104 20.52 -1.40 8.29
CA ARG A 104 20.97 -2.26 9.39
C ARG A 104 21.80 -3.46 8.91
N GLU A 105 21.41 -4.06 7.78
CA GLU A 105 22.13 -5.17 7.14
C GLU A 105 23.43 -4.72 6.43
N GLY A 106 23.67 -3.41 6.30
CA GLY A 106 24.85 -2.88 5.61
C GLY A 106 24.85 -3.11 4.09
N ILE A 107 23.73 -3.60 3.53
CA ILE A 107 23.56 -3.82 2.08
C ILE A 107 23.27 -2.51 1.32
N PHE A 108 22.90 -1.45 2.04
CA PHE A 108 22.58 -0.17 1.44
C PHE A 108 23.85 0.56 0.98
N SER A 109 24.14 0.46 -0.32
CA SER A 109 25.26 1.17 -0.96
C SER A 109 24.77 1.97 -2.17
N PHE A 110 24.96 3.29 -2.11
CA PHE A 110 24.67 4.22 -3.21
C PHE A 110 25.53 3.99 -4.45
N THR A 111 26.67 3.30 -4.29
CA THR A 111 27.59 2.95 -5.39
C THR A 111 27.26 1.59 -6.00
N SER A 112 26.33 0.83 -5.42
CA SER A 112 25.95 -0.47 -5.97
C SER A 112 25.33 -0.31 -7.36
N THR A 113 25.72 -1.20 -8.28
CA THR A 113 25.15 -1.25 -9.64
C THR A 113 23.62 -1.40 -9.62
N LEU A 114 23.09 -2.09 -8.60
CA LEU A 114 21.65 -2.27 -8.40
C LEU A 114 20.93 -0.96 -8.13
N PHE A 115 21.48 -0.09 -7.27
CA PHE A 115 20.86 1.19 -6.95
C PHE A 115 20.81 2.11 -8.16
N ILE A 116 21.89 2.14 -8.95
CA ILE A 116 21.94 2.89 -10.22
C ILE A 116 20.91 2.33 -11.21
N ALA A 117 20.78 1.01 -11.33
CA ALA A 117 19.78 0.39 -12.20
C ALA A 117 18.35 0.75 -11.80
N ILE A 118 18.02 0.77 -10.50
CA ILE A 118 16.71 1.18 -9.98
C ILE A 118 16.39 2.62 -10.37
N ILE A 119 17.35 3.54 -10.23
CA ILE A 119 17.15 4.95 -10.62
C ILE A 119 16.90 5.07 -12.12
N ILE A 120 17.72 4.40 -12.95
CA ILE A 120 17.57 4.44 -14.41
C ILE A 120 16.20 3.92 -14.82
N VAL A 121 15.78 2.76 -14.30
CA VAL A 121 14.45 2.19 -14.58
C VAL A 121 13.35 3.14 -14.12
N GLY A 122 13.47 3.74 -12.93
CA GLY A 122 12.51 4.72 -12.43
C GLY A 122 12.38 5.94 -13.36
N VAL A 123 13.49 6.49 -13.84
CA VAL A 123 13.49 7.61 -14.79
C VAL A 123 12.84 7.19 -16.11
N ILE A 124 13.19 6.02 -16.66
CA ILE A 124 12.61 5.50 -17.90
C ILE A 124 11.09 5.37 -17.77
N LEU A 125 10.60 4.76 -16.68
CA LEU A 125 9.16 4.57 -16.45
C LEU A 125 8.41 5.90 -16.37
N VAL A 126 8.97 6.90 -15.70
CA VAL A 126 8.36 8.25 -15.63
C VAL A 126 8.35 8.92 -17.01
N SER A 127 9.46 8.84 -17.76
CA SER A 127 9.57 9.43 -19.09
C SER A 127 8.62 8.79 -20.11
N TYR A 128 8.50 7.46 -20.12
CA TYR A 128 7.59 6.75 -21.02
C TYR A 128 6.13 6.86 -20.58
N GLY A 129 5.85 6.77 -19.28
CA GLY A 129 4.49 6.92 -18.73
C GLY A 129 3.89 8.29 -19.07
N GLY A 130 4.69 9.36 -18.99
CA GLY A 130 4.27 10.72 -19.35
C GLY A 130 3.97 10.94 -20.83
N HIS A 131 4.47 10.08 -21.73
CA HIS A 131 4.24 10.23 -23.18
C HIS A 131 2.90 9.61 -23.65
N SER A 132 2.23 8.83 -22.80
CA SER A 132 1.00 8.09 -23.16
C SER A 132 -0.32 8.78 -22.80
N ILE A 133 -0.27 10.05 -22.37
CA ILE A 133 -1.46 10.85 -22.06
C ILE A 133 -1.68 11.86 -23.19
N PRO A 134 -2.71 11.70 -24.06
CA PRO A 134 -3.15 12.75 -24.98
C PRO A 134 -3.85 13.91 -24.24
#